data_AF-A0A7S4VEI5-F1
#
_entry.id   AF-A0A7S4VEI5-F1
#
_cell.length_a   1.000
_cell.length_b   1.000
_cell.length_c   1.000
_cell.angle_alpha   90.00
_cell.angle_beta   90.00
_cell.angle_gamma   90.00
#
_symmetry.space_group_name_H-M   'P 1'
#
loop_
_entity.id
_entity.type
_entity.pdbx_description
1 polymer ?
#
loop_
_entity_poly.entity_id
_entity_poly.type
_entity_poly.pdbx_seq_one_letter_code
_entity_poly.pdbx_strand_id
1 'polypeptide(L)'
;RSRYNHIRQRNLWKVAATAAAITFIPQLTRGDKSFCTTTTSTKKKEGPMLLQLTEKWQQSPDSWKLRFALPPNRTILGNDPFVPTCVSVKYKGVNESGEEEVLKKSYSPISHPSTEGVVDFLVKEYPPRPGGGVGAYICSLTPGESLTASLKAERMMHGSPVVSKRWKKVGLVGGGTGVAPLIQIVRILLDDPEDDTTIQFLSINRKERDILMKNDLDQLVKDYPGRFSITYSLTDPPENWNGEVGRGTRSEEHTS
;
A
#
# COMPACT_ATOMS: atom_id res chain seq x y z
N ARG A 1 -11.45 15.06 38.57
CA ARG A 1 -10.37 14.05 38.53
C ARG A 1 -10.41 13.35 37.18
N SER A 2 -9.45 13.37 36.28
CA SER A 2 -8.37 14.30 35.92
C SER A 2 -8.23 14.09 34.39
N ARG A 3 -8.36 15.16 33.61
CA ARG A 3 -8.06 15.22 32.17
C ARG A 3 -6.67 15.84 32.06
N TYR A 4 -5.76 15.24 31.30
CA TYR A 4 -4.53 15.90 30.85
C TYR A 4 -4.23 15.53 29.40
N ASN A 5 -3.78 16.53 28.67
CA ASN A 5 -3.77 16.66 27.21
C ASN A 5 -2.35 17.03 26.75
N HIS A 6 -1.96 16.56 25.56
CA HIS A 6 -0.92 17.09 24.64
C HIS A 6 0.57 17.04 25.11
N ILE A 7 1.62 17.07 24.26
CA ILE A 7 1.95 17.99 23.15
C ILE A 7 3.04 17.38 22.20
N ARG A 8 2.95 17.79 20.92
CA ARG A 8 3.90 17.70 19.77
C ARG A 8 5.39 17.99 20.08
N GLN A 9 6.30 17.42 19.30
CA GLN A 9 7.64 18.00 19.10
C GLN A 9 7.83 18.57 17.68
N ARG A 10 8.23 19.84 17.61
CA ARG A 10 8.84 20.55 16.47
C ARG A 10 10.26 20.88 16.91
N ASN A 11 11.27 20.57 16.09
CA ASN A 11 12.63 21.09 16.29
C ASN A 11 12.95 22.17 15.25
N LEU A 12 13.32 23.33 15.79
CA LEU A 12 13.83 24.53 15.14
C LEU A 12 15.33 24.37 14.87
N TRP A 13 15.80 24.85 13.72
CA TRP A 13 17.13 25.43 13.59
C TRP A 13 17.01 26.72 12.76
N LYS A 14 17.47 27.84 13.34
CA LYS A 14 17.59 29.16 12.69
C LYS A 14 19.04 29.62 12.76
N VAL A 15 19.55 29.98 11.59
CA VAL A 15 20.43 31.11 11.24
C VAL A 15 21.87 31.13 11.81
N ALA A 16 22.83 31.13 10.89
CA ALA A 16 24.01 31.98 10.96
C ALA A 16 24.25 32.60 9.57
N ALA A 17 24.24 33.94 9.52
CA ALA A 17 24.58 34.75 8.37
C ALA A 17 25.97 35.35 8.58
N THR A 18 26.83 35.28 7.57
CA THR A 18 28.05 36.09 7.48
C THR A 18 28.25 36.51 6.03
N ALA A 19 28.30 37.82 5.81
CA ALA A 19 28.58 38.48 4.55
C ALA A 19 30.09 38.68 4.36
N ALA A 20 30.60 38.62 3.12
CA ALA A 20 31.71 39.45 2.66
C ALA A 20 31.92 39.39 1.13
N ALA A 21 31.99 40.60 0.56
CA ALA A 21 32.80 41.07 -0.56
C ALA A 21 32.55 40.57 -2.00
N ILE A 22 32.01 41.52 -2.77
CA ILE A 22 32.03 41.63 -4.23
C ILE A 22 33.47 41.95 -4.69
N THR A 23 33.99 41.20 -5.66
CA THR A 23 35.05 41.67 -6.56
C THR A 23 34.71 41.32 -8.01
N PHE A 24 34.80 42.34 -8.85
CA PHE A 24 34.42 42.38 -10.26
C PHE A 24 35.70 42.37 -11.10
N ILE A 25 35.89 41.39 -12.01
CA ILE A 25 36.95 41.40 -13.05
C ILE A 25 36.37 40.76 -14.34
N PRO A 26 36.64 41.30 -15.55
CA PRO A 26 35.75 41.23 -16.71
C PRO A 26 35.95 40.04 -17.67
N GLN A 27 34.98 39.90 -18.57
CA GLN A 27 34.79 38.91 -19.63
C GLN A 27 36.04 38.55 -20.46
N LEU A 28 36.12 37.27 -20.84
CA LEU A 28 36.63 36.83 -22.14
C LEU A 28 35.88 35.59 -22.63
N THR A 29 35.84 35.47 -23.95
CA THR A 29 34.81 34.88 -24.81
C THR A 29 34.93 33.39 -25.11
N ARG A 30 33.85 32.87 -25.71
CA ARG A 30 33.70 31.73 -26.66
C ARG A 30 33.10 30.46 -26.07
N GLY A 31 32.08 30.02 -26.80
CA GLY A 31 31.09 29.06 -26.34
C GLY A 31 31.59 27.62 -26.37
N ASP A 32 30.91 26.83 -25.54
CA ASP A 32 30.82 25.40 -25.73
C ASP A 32 29.39 24.95 -25.47
N LYS A 33 28.91 24.14 -26.40
CA LYS A 33 27.58 23.54 -26.42
C LYS A 33 27.43 22.70 -25.16
N SER A 34 26.60 23.15 -24.21
CA SER A 34 26.25 22.32 -23.06
C SER A 34 25.40 21.14 -23.53
N PHE A 35 26.05 20.00 -23.67
CA PHE A 35 25.40 18.70 -23.81
C PHE A 35 24.54 18.51 -22.56
N CYS A 36 23.21 18.60 -22.72
CA CYS A 36 22.28 18.21 -21.68
C CYS A 36 22.37 16.69 -21.58
N THR A 37 23.24 16.21 -20.70
CA THR A 37 23.34 14.80 -20.38
C THR A 37 22.08 14.45 -19.59
N THR A 38 21.03 14.04 -20.30
CA THR A 38 19.90 13.31 -19.73
C THR A 38 20.50 12.11 -19.02
N THR A 39 20.64 12.21 -17.71
CA THR A 39 21.07 11.08 -16.88
C THR A 39 19.87 10.15 -16.84
N THR A 40 19.79 9.25 -17.82
CA THR A 40 18.92 8.09 -17.79
C THR A 40 19.38 7.25 -16.59
N SER A 41 18.76 7.50 -15.44
CA SER A 41 18.85 6.63 -14.27
C SER A 41 18.34 5.26 -14.68
N THR A 42 19.26 4.36 -15.00
CA THR A 42 19.00 2.94 -15.14
C THR A 42 18.59 2.44 -13.76
N LYS A 43 17.28 2.35 -13.50
CA LYS A 43 16.74 1.76 -12.25
C LYS A 43 17.34 0.36 -12.08
N LYS A 44 18.36 0.23 -11.24
CA LYS A 44 18.97 -1.04 -10.87
C LYS A 44 17.86 -1.92 -10.30
N LYS A 45 17.61 -3.07 -10.92
CA LYS A 45 16.67 -4.06 -10.38
C LYS A 45 17.17 -4.45 -8.99
N GLU A 46 16.46 -4.03 -7.96
CA GLU A 46 16.76 -4.47 -6.59
C GLU A 46 16.60 -5.98 -6.50
N GLY A 47 17.56 -6.61 -5.81
CA GLY A 47 17.53 -8.05 -5.57
C GLY A 47 16.40 -8.46 -4.61
N PRO A 48 16.22 -9.76 -4.39
CA PRO A 48 15.33 -10.24 -3.34
C PRO A 48 15.81 -9.76 -1.96
N MET A 49 14.85 -9.52 -1.07
CA MET A 49 15.06 -9.13 0.33
C MET A 49 14.44 -10.17 1.26
N LEU A 50 15.08 -10.35 2.42
CA LEU A 50 14.55 -11.17 3.51
C LEU A 50 13.72 -10.28 4.43
N LEU A 51 12.47 -10.66 4.64
CA LEU A 51 11.53 -9.99 5.53
C LEU A 51 11.28 -10.93 6.71
N GLN A 52 11.66 -10.55 7.93
CA GLN A 52 11.47 -11.40 9.11
C GLN A 52 10.08 -11.17 9.70
N LEU A 53 9.27 -12.23 9.86
CA LEU A 53 7.97 -12.15 10.51
C LEU A 53 8.18 -11.80 11.98
N THR A 54 7.58 -10.71 12.45
CA THR A 54 7.65 -10.28 13.85
C THR A 54 6.33 -10.51 14.57
N GLU A 55 5.21 -10.29 13.90
CA GLU A 55 3.88 -10.38 14.50
C GLU A 55 2.86 -10.95 13.51
N LYS A 56 1.85 -11.65 14.03
CA LYS A 56 0.80 -12.31 13.23
C LYS A 56 -0.53 -12.25 13.98
N TRP A 57 -1.56 -11.70 13.33
CA TRP A 57 -2.91 -11.58 13.88
C TRP A 57 -3.93 -12.18 12.92
N GLN A 58 -4.86 -12.97 13.44
CA GLN A 58 -5.98 -13.46 12.66
C GLN A 58 -6.97 -12.32 12.39
N GLN A 59 -7.41 -12.18 11.14
CA GLN A 59 -8.36 -11.15 10.68
C GLN A 59 -9.73 -11.74 10.34
N SER A 60 -9.75 -12.97 9.82
CA SER A 60 -10.95 -13.76 9.56
C SER A 60 -10.60 -15.25 9.71
N PRO A 61 -11.55 -16.19 9.55
CA PRO A 61 -11.25 -17.62 9.64
C PRO A 61 -10.14 -18.09 8.68
N ASP A 62 -9.98 -17.41 7.53
CA ASP A 62 -9.04 -17.77 6.47
C ASP A 62 -8.03 -16.66 6.15
N SER A 63 -7.95 -15.59 6.95
CA SER A 63 -7.13 -14.41 6.64
C SER A 63 -6.31 -13.96 7.84
N TRP A 64 -5.09 -13.52 7.54
CA TRP A 64 -4.10 -13.12 8.52
C TRP A 64 -3.51 -11.76 8.16
N LYS A 65 -3.29 -10.91 9.17
CA LYS A 65 -2.39 -9.77 9.10
C LYS A 65 -1.02 -10.22 9.61
N LEU A 66 0.01 -10.07 8.79
CA LEU A 66 1.38 -10.46 9.10
C LEU A 66 2.28 -9.24 9.02
N ARG A 67 3.01 -8.94 10.08
CA ARG A 67 4.00 -7.86 10.11
C ARG A 67 5.38 -8.43 9.94
N PHE A 68 6.14 -7.87 9.00
CA PHE A 68 7.52 -8.24 8.79
C PHE A 68 8.45 -7.05 9.02
N ALA A 69 9.58 -7.29 9.67
CA ALA A 69 10.68 -6.35 9.73
C ALA A 69 11.40 -6.27 8.37
N LEU A 70 11.73 -5.05 7.96
CA LEU A 70 12.59 -4.78 6.82
C LEU A 70 14.05 -5.08 7.18
N PRO A 71 14.91 -5.37 6.19
CA PRO A 71 16.35 -5.49 6.40
C PRO A 71 16.94 -4.23 7.07
N PRO A 72 17.97 -4.34 7.93
CA PRO A 72 18.56 -3.20 8.64
C PRO A 72 19.05 -2.06 7.74
N ASN A 73 19.41 -2.37 6.48
CA ASN A 73 19.86 -1.40 5.49
C ASN A 73 18.72 -0.80 4.65
N ARG A 74 17.45 -0.97 5.07
CA ARG A 74 16.27 -0.51 4.34
C ARG A 74 15.27 0.17 5.27
N THR A 75 15.12 1.48 5.12
CA THR A 75 14.21 2.29 5.94
C THR A 75 12.73 2.03 5.60
N ILE A 76 12.36 2.06 4.32
CA ILE A 76 10.98 1.83 3.84
C ILE A 76 10.95 0.71 2.80
N LEU A 77 9.78 0.10 2.56
CA LEU A 77 9.68 -1.00 1.59
C LEU A 77 9.93 -0.53 0.15
N GLY A 78 9.37 0.60 -0.24
CA GLY A 78 9.50 1.17 -1.59
C GLY A 78 10.78 1.96 -1.79
N ASN A 79 10.85 2.69 -2.90
CA ASN A 79 11.89 3.70 -3.14
C ASN A 79 11.38 5.14 -2.94
N ASP A 80 10.06 5.29 -2.91
CA ASP A 80 9.36 6.57 -2.75
C ASP A 80 8.24 6.35 -1.70
N PRO A 81 8.20 7.14 -0.61
CA PRO A 81 7.21 6.98 0.46
C PRO A 81 5.78 7.40 0.07
N PHE A 82 5.59 7.97 -1.12
CA PHE A 82 4.29 8.45 -1.62
C PHE A 82 3.76 7.62 -2.80
N VAL A 83 4.46 6.54 -3.17
CA VAL A 83 4.08 5.68 -4.28
C VAL A 83 3.62 4.30 -3.78
N PRO A 84 2.47 3.78 -4.25
CA PRO A 84 2.02 2.44 -3.88
C PRO A 84 3.04 1.37 -4.25
N THR A 85 3.24 0.42 -3.34
CA THR A 85 4.23 -0.65 -3.46
C THR A 85 3.58 -2.02 -3.63
N CYS A 86 4.34 -2.94 -4.23
CA CYS A 86 3.93 -4.33 -4.40
C CYS A 86 5.17 -5.22 -4.42
N VAL A 87 5.10 -6.37 -3.77
CA VAL A 87 6.19 -7.35 -3.77
C VAL A 87 5.76 -8.61 -4.52
N SER A 88 6.75 -9.34 -5.00
CA SER A 88 6.60 -10.70 -5.48
C SER A 88 7.21 -11.66 -4.49
N VAL A 89 6.43 -12.66 -4.10
CA VAL A 89 6.91 -13.81 -3.31
C VAL A 89 7.07 -15.01 -4.24
N LYS A 90 8.14 -15.78 -4.03
CA LYS A 90 8.38 -17.06 -4.71
C LYS A 90 8.21 -18.20 -3.71
N TYR A 91 7.64 -19.30 -4.16
CA TYR A 91 7.41 -20.50 -3.36
C TYR A 91 7.71 -21.72 -4.23
N LYS A 92 8.49 -22.67 -3.71
CA LYS A 92 8.72 -23.95 -4.38
C LYS A 92 7.50 -24.83 -4.10
N GLY A 93 6.71 -25.10 -5.11
CA GLY A 93 5.50 -25.91 -5.04
C GLY A 93 5.39 -26.80 -6.27
N VAL A 94 4.16 -27.14 -6.64
CA VAL A 94 3.87 -27.91 -7.86
C VAL A 94 2.96 -27.12 -8.79
N ASN A 95 3.17 -27.24 -10.10
CA ASN A 95 2.32 -26.64 -11.13
C ASN A 95 0.99 -27.41 -11.28
N GLU A 96 0.11 -26.99 -12.19
CA GLU A 96 -1.19 -27.65 -12.42
C GLU A 96 -1.07 -29.11 -12.91
N SER A 97 0.05 -29.44 -13.56
CA SER A 97 0.40 -30.80 -14.01
C SER A 97 1.02 -31.67 -12.90
N GLY A 98 1.28 -31.11 -11.71
CA GLY A 98 1.89 -31.81 -10.58
C GLY A 98 3.42 -31.83 -10.58
N GLU A 99 4.08 -31.10 -11.48
CA GLU A 99 5.54 -31.03 -11.57
C GLU A 99 6.09 -29.93 -10.67
N GLU A 100 7.30 -30.10 -10.15
CA GLU A 100 7.95 -29.08 -9.30
C GLU A 100 8.16 -27.76 -10.05
N GLU A 101 7.67 -26.67 -9.47
CA GLU A 101 7.79 -25.33 -10.04
C GLU A 101 7.98 -24.27 -8.95
N VAL A 102 8.69 -23.20 -9.29
CA VAL A 102 8.72 -21.98 -8.47
C VAL A 102 7.49 -21.12 -8.79
N LEU A 103 6.44 -21.30 -8.00
CA LEU A 103 5.25 -20.47 -8.05
C LEU A 103 5.55 -19.03 -7.61
N LYS A 104 4.93 -18.06 -8.27
CA LYS A 104 5.13 -16.63 -8.02
C LYS A 104 3.81 -15.92 -7.81
N LYS A 105 3.66 -15.21 -6.68
CA LYS A 105 2.45 -14.42 -6.40
C LYS A 105 2.79 -13.01 -5.93
N SER A 106 1.93 -12.06 -6.29
CA SER A 106 2.08 -10.65 -5.92
C SER A 106 1.29 -10.35 -4.65
N TYR A 107 1.89 -9.58 -3.75
CA TYR A 107 1.27 -9.10 -2.52
C TYR A 107 1.45 -7.59 -2.42
N SER A 108 0.34 -6.87 -2.22
CA SER A 108 0.37 -5.47 -1.87
C SER A 108 0.40 -5.35 -0.35
N PRO A 109 1.36 -4.61 0.22
CA PRO A 109 1.29 -4.24 1.63
C PRO A 109 -0.03 -3.55 1.95
N ILE A 110 -0.45 -3.69 3.20
CA ILE A 110 -1.52 -2.89 3.79
C ILE A 110 -0.98 -1.78 4.69
N SER A 111 0.32 -1.72 4.98
CA SER A 111 0.98 -0.59 5.67
C SER A 111 1.10 0.62 4.73
N HIS A 112 1.22 1.83 5.29
CA HIS A 112 1.48 3.03 4.49
C HIS A 112 2.88 2.91 3.82
N PRO A 113 3.10 3.35 2.56
CA PRO A 113 4.41 3.23 1.90
C PRO A 113 5.57 3.94 2.61
N SER A 114 5.28 4.98 3.40
CA SER A 114 6.25 5.66 4.29
C SER A 114 6.52 4.95 5.62
N THR A 115 5.87 3.83 5.91
CA THR A 115 6.08 3.10 7.18
C THR A 115 7.53 2.63 7.27
N GLU A 116 8.22 3.05 8.33
CA GLU A 116 9.64 2.74 8.52
C GLU A 116 9.83 1.41 9.26
N GLY A 117 10.86 0.67 8.86
CA GLY A 117 11.36 -0.54 9.52
C GLY A 117 10.46 -1.78 9.40
N VAL A 118 9.19 -1.63 9.05
CA VAL A 118 8.24 -2.74 8.96
C VAL A 118 7.31 -2.65 7.74
N VAL A 119 6.75 -3.79 7.36
CA VAL A 119 5.72 -3.93 6.34
C VAL A 119 4.63 -4.88 6.82
N ASP A 120 3.37 -4.48 6.65
CA ASP A 120 2.21 -5.32 7.00
C ASP A 120 1.60 -5.90 5.73
N PHE A 121 1.36 -7.21 5.69
CA PHE A 121 0.62 -7.88 4.63
C PHE A 121 -0.68 -8.48 5.15
N LEU A 122 -1.71 -8.44 4.30
CA LEU A 122 -2.97 -9.15 4.50
C LEU A 122 -2.99 -10.35 3.55
N VAL A 123 -3.01 -11.57 4.11
CA VAL A 123 -2.89 -12.81 3.33
C VAL A 123 -4.02 -13.76 3.69
N LYS A 124 -4.70 -14.25 2.64
CA LYS A 124 -5.64 -15.37 2.76
C LYS A 124 -4.90 -16.71 2.66
N GLU A 125 -5.19 -17.56 3.62
CA GLU A 125 -4.75 -18.94 3.70
C GLU A 125 -5.68 -19.80 2.84
N TYR A 126 -5.30 -20.00 1.59
CA TYR A 126 -5.94 -20.98 0.73
C TYR A 126 -5.22 -22.32 0.86
N PRO A 127 -5.94 -23.44 1.02
CA PRO A 127 -5.33 -24.76 1.04
C PRO A 127 -4.38 -24.96 -0.15
N PRO A 128 -3.19 -25.57 0.06
CA PRO A 128 -2.30 -25.89 -1.04
C PRO A 128 -3.01 -26.73 -2.10
N ARG A 129 -2.78 -26.38 -3.36
CA ARG A 129 -3.28 -27.11 -4.53
C ARG A 129 -2.25 -26.98 -5.67
N PRO A 130 -2.26 -27.86 -6.67
CA PRO A 130 -1.51 -27.65 -7.91
C PRO A 130 -1.69 -26.21 -8.46
N GLY A 131 -0.58 -25.53 -8.74
CA GLY A 131 -0.56 -24.12 -9.15
C GLY A 131 -0.81 -23.09 -8.03
N GLY A 132 -0.95 -23.54 -6.78
CA GLY A 132 -1.27 -22.72 -5.61
C GLY A 132 -0.41 -23.06 -4.38
N GLY A 133 -0.66 -22.37 -3.26
CA GLY A 133 0.02 -22.65 -1.99
C GLY A 133 0.88 -21.52 -1.43
N VAL A 134 1.18 -20.46 -2.21
CA VAL A 134 1.98 -19.32 -1.71
C VAL A 134 1.33 -18.65 -0.48
N GLY A 135 -0.02 -18.57 -0.46
CA GLY A 135 -0.76 -18.03 0.69
C GLY A 135 -0.61 -18.90 1.93
N ALA A 136 -0.83 -20.20 1.81
CA ALA A 136 -0.61 -21.17 2.90
C ALA A 136 0.83 -21.13 3.41
N TYR A 137 1.82 -21.06 2.52
CA TYR A 137 3.22 -20.93 2.90
C TYR A 137 3.49 -19.67 3.74
N ILE A 138 3.02 -18.50 3.31
CA ILE A 138 3.21 -17.27 4.09
C ILE A 138 2.46 -17.37 5.44
N CYS A 139 1.26 -17.94 5.42
CA CYS A 139 0.45 -18.15 6.63
C CYS A 139 0.99 -19.25 7.54
N SER A 140 1.86 -20.15 7.09
CA SER A 140 2.48 -21.16 7.95
C SER A 140 3.67 -20.61 8.74
N LEU A 141 4.19 -19.44 8.36
CA LEU A 141 5.30 -18.80 9.07
C LEU A 141 4.94 -18.46 10.51
N THR A 142 5.95 -18.58 11.37
CA THR A 142 5.95 -18.22 12.79
C THR A 142 6.89 -17.04 13.05
N PRO A 143 6.62 -16.19 14.06
CA PRO A 143 7.51 -15.08 14.41
C PRO A 143 8.96 -15.53 14.57
N GLY A 144 9.88 -14.82 13.93
CA GLY A 144 11.30 -15.15 13.83
C GLY A 144 11.71 -15.73 12.46
N GLU A 145 10.80 -16.36 11.73
CA GLU A 145 11.05 -16.89 10.39
C GLU A 145 11.04 -15.80 9.33
N SER A 146 11.66 -16.05 8.17
CA SER A 146 11.80 -15.06 7.10
C SER A 146 11.12 -15.44 5.80
N LEU A 147 10.56 -14.44 5.14
CA LEU A 147 9.98 -14.49 3.81
C LEU A 147 10.93 -13.84 2.81
N THR A 148 11.27 -14.55 1.73
CA THR A 148 12.00 -13.93 0.61
C THR A 148 11.02 -13.24 -0.33
N ALA A 149 11.16 -11.93 -0.51
CA ALA A 149 10.32 -11.13 -1.40
C ALA A 149 11.17 -10.28 -2.35
N SER A 150 10.61 -9.88 -3.49
CA SER A 150 11.26 -8.93 -4.41
C SER A 150 10.34 -7.76 -4.68
N LEU A 151 10.82 -6.53 -4.52
CA LEU A 151 10.05 -5.33 -4.86
C LEU A 151 9.73 -5.35 -6.36
N LYS A 152 8.47 -5.09 -6.71
CA LYS A 152 8.04 -4.94 -8.11
C LYS A 152 8.24 -3.50 -8.55
N ALA A 153 8.36 -3.30 -9.86
CA ALA A 153 8.36 -1.97 -10.44
C ALA A 153 7.09 -1.20 -10.01
N GLU A 154 7.25 0.10 -9.81
CA GLU A 154 6.16 1.02 -9.51
C GLU A 154 5.07 0.91 -10.58
N ARG A 155 3.81 0.91 -10.16
CA ARG A 155 2.68 0.84 -11.09
C ARG A 155 2.37 2.23 -11.61
N MET A 156 2.36 2.38 -12.92
CA MET A 156 1.91 3.61 -13.56
C MET A 156 0.38 3.67 -13.54
N MET A 157 -0.18 4.71 -12.94
CA MET A 157 -1.62 5.00 -12.94
C MET A 157 -1.81 6.27 -13.79
N HIS A 158 -2.43 6.15 -14.97
CA HIS A 158 -2.55 7.27 -15.91
C HIS A 158 -1.22 7.97 -16.21
N GLY A 159 -0.15 7.22 -16.49
CA GLY A 159 1.14 7.78 -16.92
C GLY A 159 2.07 8.29 -15.81
N SER A 160 1.72 8.15 -14.52
CA SER A 160 2.63 8.43 -13.40
C SER A 160 2.41 7.46 -12.23
N PRO A 161 3.46 7.11 -11.46
CA PRO A 161 3.32 6.27 -10.28
C PRO A 161 2.80 7.03 -9.05
N VAL A 162 2.92 8.36 -9.06
CA VAL A 162 2.39 9.25 -8.03
C VAL A 162 0.88 9.30 -8.16
N VAL A 163 0.19 9.15 -7.03
CA VAL A 163 -1.29 9.18 -6.98
C VAL A 163 -1.84 10.48 -6.38
N SER A 164 -1.09 11.18 -5.54
CA SER A 164 -1.57 12.38 -4.86
C SER A 164 -1.66 13.60 -5.79
N LYS A 165 -2.66 14.46 -5.53
CA LYS A 165 -2.94 15.75 -6.17
C LYS A 165 -3.24 15.64 -7.67
N ARG A 166 -3.82 14.53 -8.10
CA ARG A 166 -4.09 14.25 -9.53
C ARG A 166 -5.57 14.22 -9.90
N TRP A 167 -6.45 13.97 -8.93
CA TRP A 167 -7.88 13.79 -9.17
C TRP A 167 -8.70 14.54 -8.14
N LYS A 168 -9.93 14.92 -8.48
CA LYS A 168 -10.88 15.50 -7.51
C LYS A 168 -11.73 14.43 -6.83
N LYS A 169 -12.03 13.35 -7.54
CA LYS A 169 -12.84 12.23 -7.07
C LYS A 169 -12.22 10.92 -7.55
N VAL A 170 -12.18 9.93 -6.68
CA VAL A 170 -11.68 8.58 -6.97
C VAL A 170 -12.70 7.55 -6.48
N GLY A 171 -13.13 6.67 -7.38
CA GLY A 171 -13.90 5.48 -7.06
C GLY A 171 -12.98 4.26 -6.99
N LEU A 172 -13.02 3.51 -5.89
CA LEU A 172 -12.22 2.30 -5.67
C LEU A 172 -13.15 1.11 -5.46
N VAL A 173 -12.93 0.01 -6.17
CA VAL A 173 -13.73 -1.22 -6.04
C VAL A 173 -12.81 -2.38 -5.68
N GLY A 174 -13.01 -2.94 -4.49
CA GLY A 174 -12.17 -4.00 -3.94
C GLY A 174 -12.98 -5.24 -3.56
N GLY A 175 -12.60 -6.41 -4.11
CA GLY A 175 -13.18 -7.70 -3.73
C GLY A 175 -12.24 -8.53 -2.86
N GLY A 176 -12.65 -8.93 -1.66
CA GLY A 176 -11.83 -9.75 -0.75
C GLY A 176 -10.44 -9.15 -0.48
N THR A 177 -9.36 -9.88 -0.82
CA THR A 177 -7.97 -9.39 -0.67
C THR A 177 -7.62 -8.23 -1.62
N GLY A 178 -8.51 -7.89 -2.56
CA GLY A 178 -8.39 -6.71 -3.42
C GLY A 178 -8.39 -5.38 -2.65
N VAL A 179 -8.75 -5.38 -1.37
CA VAL A 179 -8.60 -4.20 -0.48
C VAL A 179 -7.13 -3.76 -0.33
N ALA A 180 -6.18 -4.69 -0.38
CA ALA A 180 -4.77 -4.42 -0.07
C ALA A 180 -4.07 -3.40 -1.00
N PRO A 181 -4.18 -3.48 -2.34
CA PRO A 181 -3.65 -2.41 -3.20
C PRO A 181 -4.40 -1.08 -3.02
N LEU A 182 -5.69 -1.12 -2.69
CA LEU A 182 -6.53 0.08 -2.62
C LEU A 182 -6.27 0.87 -1.34
N ILE A 183 -6.08 0.20 -0.21
CA ILE A 183 -5.83 0.88 1.07
C ILE A 183 -4.53 1.69 1.07
N GLN A 184 -3.51 1.27 0.30
CA GLN A 184 -2.31 2.10 0.11
C GLN A 184 -2.63 3.41 -0.60
N ILE A 185 -3.44 3.37 -1.67
CA ILE A 185 -3.87 4.58 -2.39
C ILE A 185 -4.69 5.47 -1.45
N VAL A 186 -5.65 4.89 -0.74
CA VAL A 186 -6.49 5.62 0.22
C VAL A 186 -5.64 6.37 1.24
N ARG A 187 -4.69 5.69 1.89
CA ARG A 187 -3.86 6.33 2.92
C ARG A 187 -2.94 7.41 2.35
N ILE A 188 -2.32 7.20 1.18
CA ILE A 188 -1.50 8.23 0.52
C ILE A 188 -2.34 9.50 0.26
N LEU A 189 -3.56 9.35 -0.24
CA LEU A 189 -4.44 10.48 -0.58
C LEU A 189 -5.00 11.20 0.65
N LEU A 190 -5.27 10.47 1.74
CA LEU A 190 -5.85 11.04 2.97
C LEU A 190 -4.79 11.65 3.89
N ASP A 191 -3.58 11.10 3.91
CA ASP A 191 -2.49 11.57 4.79
C ASP A 191 -1.77 12.82 4.23
N ASP A 192 -1.94 13.14 2.94
CA ASP A 192 -1.40 14.36 2.33
C ASP A 192 -2.35 15.55 2.59
N PRO A 193 -1.97 16.52 3.45
CA PRO A 193 -2.84 17.65 3.81
C PRO A 193 -3.12 18.61 2.64
N GLU A 194 -2.31 18.54 1.58
CA GLU A 194 -2.43 19.38 0.39
C GLU A 194 -3.17 18.65 -0.75
N ASP A 195 -3.61 17.41 -0.53
CA ASP A 195 -4.44 16.66 -1.46
C ASP A 195 -5.91 16.82 -1.07
N ASP A 196 -6.77 17.24 -2.00
CA ASP A 196 -8.22 17.46 -1.79
C ASP A 196 -9.12 16.36 -2.40
N THR A 197 -8.55 15.24 -2.82
CA THR A 197 -9.26 14.12 -3.45
C THR A 197 -10.32 13.51 -2.54
N THR A 198 -11.57 13.43 -3.01
CA THR A 198 -12.64 12.66 -2.35
C THR A 198 -12.67 11.22 -2.84
N ILE A 199 -12.93 10.27 -1.96
CA ILE A 199 -12.83 8.84 -2.22
C ILE A 199 -14.16 8.14 -1.89
N GLN A 200 -14.65 7.36 -2.85
CA GLN A 200 -15.74 6.39 -2.65
C GLN A 200 -15.17 4.98 -2.80
N PHE A 201 -15.29 4.17 -1.75
CA PHE A 201 -14.79 2.81 -1.73
C PHE A 201 -15.97 1.82 -1.74
N LEU A 202 -15.99 0.88 -2.67
CA LEU A 202 -16.91 -0.27 -2.67
C LEU A 202 -16.15 -1.53 -2.27
N SER A 203 -16.45 -2.08 -1.08
CA SER A 203 -15.89 -3.34 -0.60
C SER A 203 -16.87 -4.49 -0.84
N ILE A 204 -16.45 -5.49 -1.61
CA ILE A 204 -17.29 -6.63 -2.01
C ILE A 204 -16.75 -7.90 -1.37
N ASN A 205 -17.58 -8.56 -0.58
CA ASN A 205 -17.22 -9.79 0.14
C ASN A 205 -18.34 -10.82 0.04
N ARG A 206 -18.06 -12.08 0.41
CA ARG A 206 -19.10 -13.12 0.38
C ARG A 206 -20.05 -12.94 1.55
N LYS A 207 -19.54 -13.10 2.77
CA LYS A 207 -20.27 -12.88 4.04
C LYS A 207 -19.69 -11.69 4.79
N GLU A 208 -20.44 -11.16 5.75
CA GLU A 208 -20.01 -10.04 6.60
C GLU A 208 -18.69 -10.34 7.34
N ARG A 209 -18.55 -11.55 7.88
CA ARG A 209 -17.30 -12.01 8.54
C ARG A 209 -16.08 -12.07 7.62
N ASP A 210 -16.28 -12.01 6.30
CA ASP A 210 -15.20 -12.06 5.32
C ASP A 210 -14.71 -10.65 4.93
N ILE A 211 -15.32 -9.58 5.47
CA ILE A 211 -14.90 -8.19 5.25
C ILE A 211 -13.56 -7.97 5.96
N LEU A 212 -12.51 -7.78 5.16
CA LEU A 212 -11.15 -7.58 5.66
C LEU A 212 -10.92 -6.11 5.97
N MET A 213 -10.19 -5.81 7.06
CA MET A 213 -9.89 -4.45 7.50
C MET A 213 -11.12 -3.59 7.79
N LYS A 214 -12.27 -4.19 8.12
CA LYS A 214 -13.52 -3.45 8.37
C LYS A 214 -13.35 -2.34 9.40
N ASN A 215 -12.72 -2.64 10.54
CA ASN A 215 -12.49 -1.67 11.60
C ASN A 215 -11.58 -0.51 11.16
N ASP A 216 -10.50 -0.81 10.43
CA ASP A 216 -9.61 0.22 9.88
C ASP A 216 -10.34 1.13 8.88
N LEU A 217 -11.15 0.54 8.00
CA LEU A 217 -11.92 1.28 6.99
C LEU A 217 -13.02 2.14 7.65
N ASP A 218 -13.74 1.59 8.62
CA ASP A 218 -14.75 2.34 9.39
C ASP A 218 -14.11 3.47 10.20
N GLN A 219 -12.88 3.30 10.66
CA GLN A 219 -12.13 4.36 11.34
C GLN A 219 -11.73 5.48 10.37
N LEU A 220 -11.30 5.15 9.15
CA LEU A 220 -11.00 6.16 8.12
C LEU A 220 -12.22 7.03 7.77
N VAL A 221 -13.44 6.46 7.79
CA VAL A 221 -14.68 7.24 7.59
C VAL A 221 -14.85 8.29 8.70
N LYS A 222 -14.53 7.92 9.94
CA LYS A 222 -14.64 8.82 11.10
C LYS A 222 -13.54 9.89 11.10
N ASP A 223 -12.33 9.52 10.73
CA ASP A 223 -11.16 10.40 10.76
C ASP A 223 -11.17 11.42 9.60
N TYR A 224 -11.77 11.06 8.46
CA TYR A 224 -11.80 11.88 7.25
C TYR A 224 -13.23 12.12 6.72
N PRO A 225 -14.12 12.73 7.53
CA PRO A 225 -15.50 12.96 7.15
C PRO A 225 -15.59 13.84 5.90
N GLY A 226 -16.40 13.42 4.93
CA GLY A 226 -16.57 14.11 3.64
C GLY A 226 -15.45 13.86 2.62
N ARG A 227 -14.32 13.27 3.04
CA ARG A 227 -13.19 12.92 2.17
C ARG A 227 -13.14 11.43 1.85
N PHE A 228 -13.54 10.56 2.78
CA PHE A 228 -13.61 9.13 2.58
C PHE A 228 -15.01 8.60 2.91
N SER A 229 -15.53 7.75 2.02
CA SER A 229 -16.78 7.03 2.21
C SER A 229 -16.62 5.60 1.74
N ILE A 230 -17.32 4.67 2.41
CA ILE A 230 -17.28 3.25 2.08
C ILE A 230 -18.69 2.68 2.01
N THR A 231 -18.91 1.84 0.99
CA THR A 231 -20.09 1.00 0.83
C THR A 231 -19.65 -0.46 0.89
N TYR A 232 -20.33 -1.25 1.70
CA TYR A 232 -20.11 -2.69 1.79
C TYR A 232 -21.18 -3.42 0.96
N SER A 233 -20.75 -4.38 0.15
CA SER A 233 -21.63 -5.24 -0.63
C SER A 233 -21.34 -6.71 -0.36
N LEU A 234 -22.39 -7.49 -0.11
CA LEU A 234 -22.29 -8.92 0.19
C LEU A 234 -23.01 -9.77 -0.86
N THR A 235 -22.39 -10.87 -1.29
CA THR A 235 -23.07 -11.85 -2.17
C THR A 235 -23.89 -12.89 -1.41
N ASP A 236 -23.67 -13.02 -0.10
CA ASP A 236 -24.32 -13.97 0.81
C ASP A 236 -24.53 -13.27 2.18
N PRO A 237 -25.42 -12.24 2.23
CA PRO A 237 -25.65 -11.43 3.42
C PRO A 237 -26.47 -12.17 4.49
N PRO A 238 -26.29 -11.84 5.79
CA PRO A 238 -27.27 -12.22 6.82
C PRO A 238 -28.61 -11.49 6.60
N GLU A 239 -29.69 -12.00 7.18
CA GLU A 239 -31.05 -11.43 7.03
C GLU A 239 -31.16 -9.95 7.45
N ASN A 240 -30.35 -9.53 8.42
CA ASN A 240 -30.35 -8.16 8.96
C ASN A 240 -29.28 -7.25 8.31
N TRP A 241 -28.80 -7.58 7.11
CA TRP A 241 -27.81 -6.79 6.41
C TRP A 241 -28.38 -5.48 5.87
N ASN A 242 -27.77 -4.36 6.28
CA ASN A 242 -28.19 -3.01 5.88
C ASN A 242 -27.34 -2.41 4.76
N GLY A 243 -26.39 -3.16 4.20
CA GLY A 243 -25.54 -2.72 3.09
C GLY A 243 -26.05 -3.21 1.74
N GLU A 244 -25.24 -3.03 0.71
CA GLU A 244 -25.57 -3.47 -0.64
C GLU A 244 -25.51 -4.99 -0.78
N VAL A 245 -26.22 -5.54 -1.77
CA VAL A 245 -26.25 -6.98 -2.07
C VAL A 245 -25.79 -7.23 -3.50
N GLY A 246 -24.93 -8.22 -3.69
CA GLY A 246 -24.47 -8.66 -5.01
C GLY A 246 -22.99 -8.40 -5.26
N ARG A 247 -22.63 -8.30 -6.55
CA ARG A 247 -21.23 -8.20 -7.01
C ARG A 247 -20.86 -6.78 -7.45
N GLY A 248 -21.48 -5.76 -6.86
CA GLY A 248 -21.30 -4.36 -7.26
C GLY A 248 -22.01 -4.01 -8.57
N THR A 249 -23.12 -4.65 -8.87
CA THR A 249 -24.02 -4.26 -9.97
C THR A 249 -24.69 -2.94 -9.63
N ARG A 250 -24.94 -2.10 -10.66
CA ARG A 250 -25.74 -0.90 -10.51
C ARG A 250 -27.12 -1.30 -9.95
N SER A 251 -27.53 -0.73 -8.84
CA SER A 251 -28.94 -0.79 -8.45
C SER A 251 -29.73 -0.07 -9.55
N GLU A 252 -30.73 -0.73 -10.13
CA GLU A 252 -31.70 -0.04 -10.96
C GLU A 252 -32.43 0.94 -10.03
N GLU A 253 -32.00 2.19 -10.03
CA GLU A 253 -32.76 3.26 -9.39
C GLU A 253 -34.14 3.27 -10.04
N HIS A 254 -35.15 3.16 -9.18
CA HIS A 254 -36.53 3.44 -9.52
C HIS A 254 -36.58 4.85 -10.10
N THR A 255 -36.63 4.96 -11.42
CA THR A 255 -37.17 6.14 -12.10
C THR A 255 -38.65 6.19 -11.75
N SER A 256 -38.98 6.87 -10.66
CA SER A 256 -40.34 7.36 -10.36
C SER A 256 -40.39 8.85 -10.62
#